data_AF-A0A9E1ZJP2-F1
#
_entry.id   AF-A0A9E1ZJP2-F1
#
_cell.length_a   1.000
_cell.length_b   1.000
_cell.length_c   1.000
_cell.angle_alpha   90.00
_cell.angle_beta   90.00
_cell.angle_gamma   90.00
#
_symmetry.space_group_name_H-M   'P 1'
#
loop_
_entity.id
_entity.type
_entity.pdbx_description
1 polymer ?
#
loop_
_entity_poly.entity_id
_entity_poly.type
_entity_poly.pdbx_seq_one_letter_code
_entity_poly.pdbx_strand_id
1 'polypeptide(L)'
;MNQPNEPITAGALLDTLNAKGILHDPEEAGKQLAVGSVGEKVPIYLRILTLIGAVIATGFFFLFLAIYGILDEDTLLILGLVFVAAAYGLLIVAKKSNPILHVFVATCSFTILAVSKIMFVIGFVEMFDDLLSLSSRGEIWPATLGVGLATVLTYKLFPFVLDRFISSCYFLGFFIGAVIALPDLDSSVMPVVAAWIMNFFFLAYMICAGFLLLHEKVKKLYDPVAYALICTLLGLAVMQSGLMSDPKLEPVLGFEIWLPNFIAGFGLLYLLSYAVGGFKKQMDSQVIVIAVGVILLAFFTNAGILLSILLMVFGRMNHRPLVSFTGWISLTGFLIYYYYQLDFTLETKSYVLLGSGGLLLGVRLILNALVTRKEQN
;
A
#
# COMPACT_ATOMS: atom_id res chain seq x y z
N MET A 1 0.39 -42.18 -27.97
CA MET A 1 -0.97 -41.75 -28.35
C MET A 1 -1.45 -40.78 -27.29
N ASN A 2 -1.53 -39.49 -27.63
CA ASN A 2 -1.95 -38.44 -26.72
C ASN A 2 -3.48 -38.46 -26.61
N GLN A 3 -4.01 -38.85 -25.45
CA GLN A 3 -5.42 -38.63 -25.16
C GLN A 3 -5.65 -37.13 -24.89
N PRO A 4 -6.71 -36.52 -25.43
CA PRO A 4 -7.05 -35.14 -25.14
C PRO A 4 -7.45 -35.03 -23.66
N ASN A 5 -6.87 -34.05 -22.96
CA ASN A 5 -7.22 -33.73 -21.58
C ASN A 5 -8.65 -33.18 -21.54
N GLU A 6 -9.64 -34.04 -21.37
CA GLU A 6 -10.99 -33.64 -20.99
C GLU A 6 -10.94 -32.93 -19.62
N PRO A 7 -11.76 -31.89 -19.40
CA PRO A 7 -11.80 -31.20 -18.12
C PRO A 7 -12.23 -32.16 -17.02
N ILE A 8 -11.27 -32.56 -16.18
CA ILE A 8 -11.50 -33.50 -15.08
C ILE A 8 -12.53 -32.88 -14.13
N THR A 9 -13.74 -33.42 -14.14
CA THR A 9 -14.81 -32.98 -13.25
C THR A 9 -14.45 -33.40 -11.82
N ALA A 10 -14.82 -32.60 -10.82
CA ALA A 10 -14.47 -32.86 -9.41
C ALA A 10 -14.86 -34.27 -8.94
N GLY A 11 -15.94 -34.84 -9.48
CA GLY A 11 -16.34 -36.23 -9.25
C GLY A 11 -15.34 -37.24 -9.83
N ALA A 12 -14.92 -37.09 -11.08
CA ALA A 12 -13.94 -37.98 -11.72
C ALA A 12 -12.57 -37.96 -11.03
N LEU A 13 -12.20 -36.82 -10.44
CA LEU A 13 -10.97 -36.64 -9.66
C LEU A 13 -11.05 -37.34 -8.30
N LEU A 14 -12.21 -37.26 -7.64
CA LEU A 14 -12.49 -38.01 -6.41
C LEU A 14 -12.49 -39.53 -6.66
N ASP A 15 -13.10 -39.98 -7.74
CA ASP A 15 -13.15 -41.39 -8.11
C ASP A 15 -11.76 -41.95 -8.43
N THR A 16 -10.91 -41.17 -9.11
CA THR A 16 -9.51 -41.57 -9.38
C THR A 16 -8.64 -41.56 -8.13
N LEU A 17 -8.88 -40.65 -7.17
CA LEU A 17 -8.16 -40.62 -5.90
C LEU A 17 -8.62 -41.73 -4.94
N ASN A 18 -9.91 -42.07 -4.98
CA ASN A 18 -10.48 -43.21 -4.26
C ASN A 18 -9.97 -44.54 -4.82
N ALA A 19 -9.95 -44.70 -6.15
CA ALA A 19 -9.39 -45.87 -6.83
C ALA A 19 -7.88 -46.06 -6.55
N LYS A 20 -7.16 -44.99 -6.22
CA LYS A 20 -5.75 -45.05 -5.79
C LYS A 20 -5.55 -45.31 -4.29
N GLY A 21 -6.63 -45.44 -3.50
CA GLY A 21 -6.57 -45.74 -2.07
C GLY A 21 -5.99 -44.60 -1.22
N ILE A 22 -5.96 -43.37 -1.73
CA ILE A 22 -5.35 -42.20 -1.06
C ILE A 22 -6.34 -41.55 -0.08
N LEU A 23 -7.65 -41.78 -0.25
CA LEU A 23 -8.70 -41.20 0.59
C LEU A 23 -9.13 -42.19 1.67
N HIS A 24 -8.94 -41.83 2.95
CA HIS A 24 -9.41 -42.62 4.08
C HIS A 24 -10.93 -42.54 4.29
N ASP A 25 -11.58 -41.45 3.84
CA ASP A 25 -13.04 -41.28 3.95
C ASP A 25 -13.61 -40.53 2.73
N PRO A 26 -14.15 -41.23 1.72
CA PRO A 26 -14.57 -40.64 0.44
C PRO A 26 -15.84 -39.79 0.55
N GLU A 27 -16.76 -40.12 1.47
CA GLU A 27 -17.98 -39.32 1.70
C GLU A 27 -17.69 -37.98 2.38
N GLU A 28 -16.71 -37.95 3.29
CA GLU A 28 -16.33 -36.72 4.01
C GLU A 28 -15.54 -35.77 3.09
N ALA A 29 -14.66 -36.32 2.24
CA ALA A 29 -13.96 -35.56 1.19
C ALA A 29 -14.93 -35.03 0.12
N GLY A 30 -15.93 -35.84 -0.27
CA GLY A 30 -17.01 -35.42 -1.16
C GLY A 30 -17.86 -34.30 -0.57
N LYS A 31 -18.20 -34.37 0.73
CA LYS A 31 -18.89 -33.28 1.45
C LYS A 31 -18.03 -32.03 1.57
N GLN A 32 -16.73 -32.13 1.84
CA GLN A 32 -15.85 -30.96 1.92
C GLN A 32 -15.65 -30.28 0.55
N LEU A 33 -15.57 -31.05 -0.53
CA LEU A 33 -15.52 -30.52 -1.90
C LEU A 33 -16.86 -29.97 -2.37
N ALA A 34 -17.97 -30.61 -2.01
CA ALA A 34 -19.32 -30.09 -2.25
C ALA A 34 -19.58 -28.82 -1.45
N VAL A 35 -19.16 -28.73 -0.19
CA VAL A 35 -19.22 -27.49 0.62
C VAL A 35 -18.28 -26.42 0.06
N GLY A 36 -17.13 -26.82 -0.49
CA GLY A 36 -16.18 -25.93 -1.17
C GLY A 36 -16.62 -25.46 -2.58
N SER A 37 -17.51 -26.20 -3.24
CA SER A 37 -18.03 -25.91 -4.59
C SER A 37 -19.43 -25.29 -4.60
N VAL A 38 -20.30 -25.66 -3.65
CA VAL A 38 -21.64 -25.09 -3.39
C VAL A 38 -21.56 -23.84 -2.52
N GLY A 39 -20.40 -23.58 -1.89
CA GLY A 39 -20.00 -22.24 -1.47
C GLY A 39 -19.80 -21.36 -2.70
N GLU A 40 -20.90 -21.00 -3.36
CA GLU A 40 -20.99 -20.04 -4.45
C GLU A 40 -20.26 -18.79 -3.96
N LYS A 41 -18.99 -18.69 -4.34
CA LYS A 41 -18.12 -17.57 -3.98
C LYS A 41 -18.80 -16.39 -4.60
N VAL A 42 -19.49 -15.61 -3.76
CA VAL A 42 -20.16 -14.35 -4.12
C VAL A 42 -19.32 -13.70 -5.22
N PRO A 43 -19.85 -13.59 -6.45
CA PRO A 43 -19.06 -13.19 -7.59
C PRO A 43 -18.25 -11.94 -7.30
N ILE A 44 -17.01 -11.89 -7.77
CA ILE A 44 -16.08 -10.80 -7.45
C ILE A 44 -16.68 -9.44 -7.83
N TYR A 45 -17.45 -9.38 -8.92
CA TYR A 45 -18.15 -8.16 -9.33
C TYR A 45 -19.19 -7.70 -8.30
N LEU A 46 -19.91 -8.61 -7.64
CA LEU A 46 -20.85 -8.25 -6.56
C LEU A 46 -20.11 -7.69 -5.35
N ARG A 47 -18.92 -8.22 -5.02
CA ARG A 47 -18.10 -7.69 -3.91
C ARG A 47 -17.57 -6.29 -4.21
N ILE A 48 -17.13 -6.04 -5.44
CA ILE A 48 -16.65 -4.70 -5.85
C ILE A 48 -17.82 -3.71 -5.89
N LEU A 49 -18.96 -4.11 -6.46
CA LEU A 49 -20.15 -3.26 -6.54
C LEU A 49 -20.68 -2.91 -5.15
N THR A 50 -20.75 -3.88 -4.24
CA THR A 50 -21.19 -3.65 -2.86
C THR A 50 -20.22 -2.77 -2.10
N LEU A 51 -18.91 -2.90 -2.33
CA LEU A 51 -17.93 -2.00 -1.75
C LEU A 51 -18.13 -0.54 -2.21
N ILE A 52 -18.23 -0.33 -3.52
CA ILE A 52 -18.44 1.01 -4.09
C ILE A 52 -19.74 1.61 -3.56
N GLY A 53 -20.80 0.80 -3.55
CA GLY A 53 -22.08 1.17 -2.95
C GLY A 53 -21.96 1.54 -1.48
N ALA A 54 -21.15 0.81 -0.70
CA ALA A 54 -20.96 1.08 0.72
C ALA A 54 -20.23 2.41 0.97
N VAL A 55 -19.23 2.74 0.15
CA VAL A 55 -18.49 4.02 0.23
C VAL A 55 -19.43 5.17 -0.10
N ILE A 56 -20.20 5.06 -1.18
CA ILE A 56 -21.19 6.07 -1.57
C ILE A 56 -22.26 6.22 -0.47
N ALA A 57 -22.78 5.11 0.04
CA ALA A 57 -23.77 5.10 1.11
C ALA A 57 -23.23 5.71 2.41
N THR A 58 -21.94 5.55 2.71
CA THR A 58 -21.30 6.19 3.87
C THR A 58 -21.40 7.71 3.78
N GLY A 59 -21.12 8.28 2.60
CA GLY A 59 -21.24 9.72 2.36
C GLY A 59 -22.68 10.23 2.52
N PHE A 60 -23.65 9.57 1.89
CA PHE A 60 -25.06 9.97 2.02
C PHE A 60 -25.62 9.78 3.43
N PHE A 61 -25.24 8.70 4.12
CA PHE A 61 -25.69 8.45 5.49
C PHE A 61 -25.11 9.47 6.47
N PHE A 62 -23.82 9.80 6.32
CA PHE A 62 -23.20 10.88 7.10
C PHE A 62 -23.87 12.23 6.81
N LEU A 63 -24.10 12.57 5.54
CA LEU A 63 -24.80 13.81 5.16
C LEU A 63 -26.22 13.87 5.73
N PHE A 64 -26.94 12.74 5.72
CA PHE A 64 -28.28 12.64 6.30
C PHE A 64 -28.26 12.94 7.80
N LEU A 65 -27.31 12.38 8.55
CA LEU A 65 -27.15 12.67 9.98
C LEU A 65 -26.81 14.14 10.24
N ALA A 66 -25.98 14.73 9.38
CA ALA A 66 -25.61 16.15 9.46
C ALA A 66 -26.82 17.06 9.23
N ILE A 67 -27.65 16.79 8.20
CA ILE A 67 -28.84 17.59 7.89
C ILE A 67 -29.89 17.50 9.01
N TYR A 68 -30.03 16.33 9.63
CA TYR A 68 -30.99 16.12 10.71
C TYR A 68 -30.55 16.76 12.04
N GLY A 69 -29.31 17.26 12.14
CA GLY A 69 -28.80 17.90 13.35
C GLY A 69 -28.59 16.93 14.52
N ILE A 70 -28.39 15.63 14.25
CA ILE A 70 -27.97 14.65 15.27
C ILE A 70 -26.48 14.81 15.63
N LEU A 71 -25.72 15.54 14.82
CA LEU A 71 -24.29 15.78 15.01
C LEU A 71 -24.07 16.95 15.99
N ASP A 72 -24.47 16.77 17.25
CA ASP A 72 -24.08 17.68 18.34
C ASP A 72 -22.67 17.32 18.83
N GLU A 73 -21.80 18.33 18.96
CA GLU A 73 -20.37 18.21 19.32
C GLU A 73 -20.15 17.28 20.54
N ASP A 74 -20.93 17.48 21.61
CA ASP A 74 -20.85 16.70 22.86
C ASP A 74 -21.24 15.23 22.70
N THR A 75 -22.04 14.89 21.68
CA THR A 75 -22.61 13.54 21.50
C THR A 75 -21.93 12.74 20.40
N LEU A 76 -21.13 13.38 19.54
CA LEU A 76 -20.48 12.76 18.38
C LEU A 76 -19.62 11.55 18.75
N LEU A 77 -18.84 11.66 19.82
CA LEU A 77 -17.96 10.58 20.28
C LEU A 77 -18.77 9.37 20.78
N ILE A 78 -19.78 9.63 21.62
CA ILE A 78 -20.65 8.59 22.19
C ILE A 78 -21.44 7.91 21.08
N LEU A 79 -22.00 8.68 20.16
CA LEU A 79 -22.79 8.16 19.04
C LEU A 79 -21.92 7.36 18.07
N GLY A 80 -20.67 7.78 17.85
CA GLY A 80 -19.66 7.00 17.13
C GLY A 80 -19.43 5.63 17.78
N LEU A 81 -19.22 5.57 19.10
CA LEU A 81 -19.05 4.29 19.82
C LEU A 81 -20.30 3.40 19.76
N VAL A 82 -21.50 3.98 19.92
CA VAL A 82 -22.77 3.26 19.80
C VAL A 82 -22.93 2.66 18.41
N PHE A 83 -22.58 3.41 17.36
CA PHE A 83 -22.66 2.90 15.99
C PHE A 83 -21.59 1.84 15.69
N VAL A 84 -20.40 1.90 16.30
CA VAL A 84 -19.42 0.79 16.23
C VAL A 84 -20.01 -0.49 16.83
N ALA A 85 -20.67 -0.39 18.00
CA ALA A 85 -21.32 -1.52 18.63
C ALA A 85 -22.49 -2.06 17.77
N ALA A 86 -23.28 -1.18 17.17
CA ALA A 86 -24.37 -1.56 16.25
C ALA A 86 -23.83 -2.26 14.98
N ALA A 87 -22.75 -1.75 14.40
CA ALA A 87 -22.08 -2.36 13.25
C ALA A 87 -21.57 -3.77 13.57
N TYR A 88 -21.02 -3.97 14.77
CA TYR A 88 -20.58 -5.29 15.24
C TYR A 88 -21.75 -6.25 15.46
N GLY A 89 -22.85 -5.78 16.05
CA GLY A 89 -24.09 -6.55 16.20
C GLY A 89 -24.63 -7.04 14.85
N LEU A 90 -24.69 -6.15 13.86
CA LEU A 90 -25.08 -6.48 12.48
C LEU A 90 -24.14 -7.51 11.85
N LEU A 91 -22.84 -7.43 12.10
CA LEU A 91 -21.88 -8.40 11.60
C LEU A 91 -22.11 -9.81 12.19
N ILE A 92 -22.48 -9.91 13.47
CA ILE A 92 -22.83 -11.20 14.10
C ILE A 92 -24.08 -11.80 13.45
N VAL A 93 -25.08 -10.97 13.16
CA VAL A 93 -26.31 -11.39 12.47
C VAL A 93 -26.01 -11.83 11.03
N ALA A 94 -25.12 -11.11 10.33
CA ALA A 94 -24.69 -11.47 8.97
C ALA A 94 -24.10 -12.88 8.91
N LYS A 95 -23.26 -13.26 9.90
CA LYS A 95 -22.60 -14.58 9.94
C LYS A 95 -23.57 -15.76 10.03
N LYS A 96 -24.79 -15.57 10.52
CA LYS A 96 -25.82 -16.61 10.65
C LYS A 96 -26.81 -16.65 9.48
N SER A 97 -26.62 -15.79 8.49
CA SER A 97 -27.59 -15.54 7.41
C SER A 97 -27.27 -16.27 6.11
N ASN A 98 -28.26 -16.38 5.22
CA ASN A 98 -28.12 -16.86 3.84
C ASN A 98 -27.07 -16.05 3.06
N PRO A 99 -26.42 -16.59 2.01
CA PRO A 99 -25.29 -15.96 1.32
C PRO A 99 -25.61 -14.57 0.72
N ILE A 100 -26.80 -14.37 0.15
CA ILE A 100 -27.23 -13.07 -0.38
C ILE A 100 -27.46 -12.06 0.74
N LEU A 101 -28.19 -12.48 1.79
CA LEU A 101 -28.46 -11.65 2.96
C LEU A 101 -27.17 -11.30 3.71
N HIS A 102 -26.22 -12.24 3.79
CA HIS A 102 -24.90 -12.02 4.37
C HIS A 102 -24.17 -10.87 3.67
N VAL A 103 -24.15 -10.84 2.33
CA VAL A 103 -23.50 -9.76 1.57
C VAL A 103 -24.15 -8.41 1.85
N PHE A 104 -25.49 -8.36 1.84
CA PHE A 104 -26.22 -7.13 2.12
C PHE A 104 -25.99 -6.62 3.55
N VAL A 105 -26.13 -7.48 4.56
CA VAL A 105 -25.94 -7.11 5.97
C VAL A 105 -24.48 -6.76 6.27
N ALA A 106 -23.52 -7.46 5.66
CA ALA A 106 -22.10 -7.10 5.78
C ALA A 106 -21.79 -5.74 5.15
N THR A 107 -22.45 -5.39 4.04
CA THR A 107 -22.31 -4.07 3.40
C THR A 107 -22.88 -2.97 4.30
N CYS A 108 -24.05 -3.19 4.89
CA CYS A 108 -24.65 -2.28 5.87
C CYS A 108 -23.76 -2.10 7.12
N SER A 109 -23.23 -3.20 7.65
CA SER A 109 -22.27 -3.18 8.77
C SER A 109 -21.03 -2.38 8.43
N PHE A 110 -20.48 -2.52 7.21
CA PHE A 110 -19.33 -1.73 6.76
C PHE A 110 -19.66 -0.23 6.65
N THR A 111 -20.81 0.14 6.08
CA THR A 111 -21.25 1.55 5.98
C THR A 111 -21.42 2.18 7.36
N ILE A 112 -22.09 1.48 8.30
CA ILE A 112 -22.27 1.98 9.66
C ILE A 112 -20.91 2.11 10.34
N LEU A 113 -20.02 1.13 10.21
CA LEU A 113 -18.66 1.20 10.75
C LEU A 113 -17.88 2.42 10.22
N ALA A 114 -17.94 2.67 8.92
CA ALA A 114 -17.24 3.79 8.29
C ALA A 114 -17.76 5.14 8.80
N VAL A 115 -19.09 5.32 8.88
CA VAL A 115 -19.68 6.53 9.49
C VAL A 115 -19.32 6.65 10.96
N SER A 116 -19.38 5.55 11.72
CA SER A 116 -19.00 5.52 13.14
C SER A 116 -17.59 6.03 13.37
N LYS A 117 -16.63 5.62 12.52
CA LYS A 117 -15.23 6.06 12.62
C LYS A 117 -15.07 7.53 12.30
N ILE A 118 -15.75 8.04 11.28
CA ILE A 118 -15.72 9.46 10.94
C ILE A 118 -16.24 10.28 12.13
N MET A 119 -17.40 9.91 12.68
CA MET A 119 -17.99 10.58 13.85
C MET A 119 -17.10 10.48 15.09
N PHE A 120 -16.52 9.31 15.33
CA PHE A 120 -15.61 9.10 16.45
C PHE A 120 -14.36 9.98 16.35
N VAL A 121 -13.77 10.12 15.16
CA VAL A 121 -12.59 10.96 14.95
C VAL A 121 -12.93 12.44 15.12
N ILE A 122 -14.05 12.91 14.56
CA ILE A 122 -14.50 14.30 14.71
C ILE A 122 -14.77 14.62 16.18
N GLY A 123 -15.59 13.83 16.87
CA GLY A 123 -15.87 14.04 18.29
C GLY A 123 -14.64 13.87 19.20
N PHE A 124 -13.65 13.07 18.80
CA PHE A 124 -12.38 12.99 19.51
C PHE A 124 -11.53 14.26 19.31
N VAL A 125 -11.53 14.84 18.11
CA VAL A 125 -10.84 16.12 17.86
C VAL A 125 -11.47 17.21 18.71
N GLU A 126 -12.79 17.38 18.67
CA GLU A 126 -13.50 18.43 19.41
C GLU A 126 -13.31 18.29 20.93
N MET A 127 -13.45 17.08 21.49
CA MET A 127 -13.32 16.88 22.95
C MET A 127 -11.90 17.13 23.46
N PHE A 128 -10.88 16.90 22.62
CA PHE A 128 -9.47 17.03 23.01
C PHE A 128 -8.79 18.27 22.43
N ASP A 129 -9.51 19.12 21.71
CA ASP A 129 -8.95 20.34 21.12
C ASP A 129 -8.40 21.25 22.21
N ASP A 130 -9.18 21.51 23.26
CA ASP A 130 -8.76 22.31 24.42
C ASP A 130 -7.57 21.71 25.20
N LEU A 131 -7.40 20.38 25.19
CA LEU A 131 -6.41 19.68 25.99
C LEU A 131 -5.08 19.49 25.24
N LEU A 132 -5.11 19.45 23.91
CA LEU A 132 -3.96 19.31 23.02
C LEU A 132 -3.57 20.61 22.28
N SER A 133 -4.31 21.71 22.45
CA SER A 133 -4.06 23.03 21.85
C SER A 133 -2.83 23.80 22.39
N LEU A 134 -1.97 23.18 23.21
CA LEU A 134 -0.77 23.84 23.76
C LEU A 134 0.27 24.25 22.69
N SER A 135 0.08 23.85 21.43
CA SER A 135 0.88 24.27 20.29
C SER A 135 -0.05 24.76 19.18
N SER A 136 0.25 25.92 18.59
CA SER A 136 -0.57 26.74 17.67
C SER A 136 -1.03 26.08 16.35
N ARG A 137 -0.98 24.76 16.21
CA ARG A 137 -1.40 23.97 15.04
C ARG A 137 -2.09 22.65 15.47
N GLY A 138 -2.79 22.70 16.60
CA GLY A 138 -3.19 21.56 17.45
C GLY A 138 -4.19 20.55 16.87
N GLU A 139 -4.89 20.80 15.77
CA GLU A 139 -5.97 19.91 15.29
C GLU A 139 -5.48 18.55 14.74
N ILE A 140 -4.25 18.50 14.20
CA ILE A 140 -3.73 17.31 13.50
C ILE A 140 -3.38 16.17 14.49
N TRP A 141 -3.00 16.52 15.72
CA TRP A 141 -2.58 15.56 16.76
C TRP A 141 -3.77 14.77 17.34
N PRO A 142 -4.85 15.40 17.81
CA PRO A 142 -6.09 14.73 18.20
C PRO A 142 -6.64 13.86 17.07
N ALA A 143 -6.61 14.34 15.81
CA ALA A 143 -7.08 13.57 14.66
C ALA A 143 -6.25 12.29 14.47
N THR A 144 -4.92 12.39 14.55
CA THR A 144 -4.02 11.23 14.42
C THR A 144 -4.26 10.19 15.52
N LEU A 145 -4.39 10.64 16.77
CA LEU A 145 -4.66 9.78 17.92
C LEU A 145 -6.05 9.15 17.84
N GLY A 146 -7.06 9.94 17.46
CA GLY A 146 -8.44 9.47 17.27
C GLY A 146 -8.54 8.40 16.19
N VAL A 147 -7.91 8.63 15.03
CA VAL A 147 -7.82 7.62 13.95
C VAL A 147 -7.09 6.39 14.47
N GLY A 148 -5.93 6.54 15.11
CA GLY A 148 -5.14 5.45 15.67
C GLY A 148 -5.95 4.59 16.65
N LEU A 149 -6.63 5.21 17.60
CA LEU A 149 -7.46 4.53 18.59
C LEU A 149 -8.64 3.80 17.92
N ALA A 150 -9.34 4.46 16.99
CA ALA A 150 -10.39 3.83 16.21
C ALA A 150 -9.88 2.63 15.41
N THR A 151 -8.68 2.72 14.82
CA THR A 151 -8.08 1.59 14.10
C THR A 151 -7.81 0.42 15.04
N VAL A 152 -7.19 0.64 16.19
CA VAL A 152 -6.81 -0.41 17.15
C VAL A 152 -8.05 -1.12 17.68
N LEU A 153 -9.09 -0.36 18.05
CA LEU A 153 -10.36 -0.92 18.53
C LEU A 153 -11.04 -1.81 17.46
N THR A 154 -11.05 -1.36 16.21
CA THR A 154 -11.79 -2.04 15.14
C THR A 154 -11.00 -3.14 14.44
N TYR A 155 -9.67 -3.13 14.53
CA TYR A 155 -8.77 -4.01 13.77
C TYR A 155 -9.07 -5.50 13.97
N LYS A 156 -9.24 -5.91 15.24
CA LYS A 156 -9.54 -7.31 15.59
C LYS A 156 -11.03 -7.65 15.49
N LEU A 157 -11.89 -6.66 15.70
CA LEU A 157 -13.35 -6.86 15.74
C LEU A 157 -13.93 -7.11 14.34
N PHE A 158 -13.42 -6.42 13.33
CA PHE A 158 -13.96 -6.47 11.97
C PHE A 158 -13.01 -7.20 11.01
N PRO A 159 -13.50 -8.15 10.18
CA PRO A 159 -12.70 -8.87 9.20
C PRO A 159 -12.51 -8.11 7.87
N PHE A 160 -12.92 -6.85 7.80
CA PHE A 160 -12.90 -6.06 6.57
C PHE A 160 -11.47 -5.62 6.22
N VAL A 161 -10.89 -6.24 5.19
CA VAL A 161 -9.54 -5.94 4.68
C VAL A 161 -9.40 -4.48 4.23
N LEU A 162 -10.43 -3.94 3.59
CA LEU A 162 -10.41 -2.58 3.06
C LEU A 162 -10.48 -1.51 4.14
N ASP A 163 -11.29 -1.74 5.18
CA ASP A 163 -11.31 -0.87 6.36
C ASP A 163 -9.92 -0.82 7.01
N ARG A 164 -9.27 -1.98 7.21
CA ARG A 164 -7.91 -2.06 7.78
C ARG A 164 -6.89 -1.32 6.93
N PHE A 165 -6.96 -1.46 5.60
CA PHE A 165 -6.07 -0.75 4.67
C PHE A 165 -6.29 0.77 4.73
N ILE A 166 -7.53 1.23 4.54
CA ILE A 166 -7.90 2.65 4.52
C ILE A 166 -7.54 3.31 5.86
N SER A 167 -7.92 2.68 6.98
CA SER A 167 -7.64 3.19 8.31
C SER A 167 -6.13 3.27 8.60
N SER A 168 -5.35 2.28 8.14
CA SER A 168 -3.89 2.31 8.28
C SER A 168 -3.25 3.40 7.41
N CYS A 169 -3.75 3.62 6.19
CA CYS A 169 -3.31 4.72 5.32
C CYS A 169 -3.54 6.07 5.97
N TYR A 170 -4.75 6.30 6.53
CA TYR A 170 -5.07 7.55 7.21
C TYR A 170 -4.21 7.75 8.45
N PHE A 171 -4.07 6.73 9.31
CA PHE A 171 -3.24 6.83 10.51
C PHE A 171 -1.79 7.20 10.18
N LEU A 172 -1.16 6.47 9.27
CA LEU A 172 0.24 6.69 8.88
C LEU A 172 0.44 8.04 8.17
N GLY A 173 -0.52 8.46 7.34
CA GLY A 173 -0.50 9.75 6.66
C GLY A 173 -0.66 10.93 7.61
N PHE A 174 -1.67 10.89 8.50
CA PHE A 174 -1.87 11.92 9.52
C PHE A 174 -0.71 11.97 10.51
N PHE A 175 -0.12 10.83 10.87
CA PHE A 175 1.05 10.79 11.74
C PHE A 175 2.25 11.51 11.14
N ILE A 176 2.53 11.31 9.85
CA ILE A 176 3.56 12.08 9.14
C ILE A 176 3.22 13.57 9.16
N GLY A 177 1.99 13.93 8.79
CA GLY A 177 1.54 15.32 8.77
C GLY A 177 1.67 16.00 10.14
N ALA A 178 1.27 15.32 11.21
CA ALA A 178 1.36 15.78 12.59
C ALA A 178 2.81 16.04 13.00
N VAL A 179 3.73 15.15 12.62
CA VAL A 179 5.15 15.28 12.98
C VAL A 179 5.84 16.35 12.13
N ILE A 180 5.53 16.49 10.84
CA ILE A 180 6.04 17.60 10.01
C ILE A 180 5.49 18.95 10.50
N ALA A 181 4.30 18.98 11.09
CA ALA A 181 3.71 20.20 11.62
C ALA A 181 4.26 20.62 13.00
N LEU A 182 5.07 19.79 13.67
CA LEU A 182 5.70 20.12 14.96
C LEU A 182 6.71 21.28 14.90
N PRO A 183 7.61 21.37 13.90
CA PRO A 183 8.50 22.51 13.77
C PRO A 183 7.74 23.69 13.15
N ASP A 184 7.64 24.80 13.89
CA ASP A 184 7.19 26.09 13.36
C ASP A 184 7.97 26.48 12.09
N LEU A 185 7.29 26.59 10.96
CA LEU A 185 7.93 26.70 9.64
C LEU A 185 8.59 28.08 9.37
N ASP A 186 8.50 29.03 10.30
CA ASP A 186 8.87 30.43 10.11
C ASP A 186 10.36 30.73 10.38
N SER A 187 11.14 29.79 10.94
CA SER A 187 12.59 29.99 11.11
C SER A 187 13.39 29.36 9.96
N SER A 188 14.45 30.05 9.53
CA SER A 188 15.34 29.63 8.43
C SER A 188 16.06 28.29 8.65
N VAL A 189 16.05 27.74 9.87
CA VAL A 189 16.70 26.46 10.25
C VAL A 189 15.73 25.28 10.21
N MET A 190 14.42 25.53 10.26
CA MET A 190 13.39 24.49 10.33
C MET A 190 13.07 23.69 9.05
N PRO A 191 13.29 24.16 7.81
CA PRO A 191 13.07 23.31 6.63
C PRO A 191 14.02 22.10 6.59
N VAL A 192 15.23 22.26 7.12
CA VAL A 192 16.24 21.20 7.26
C VAL A 192 15.75 20.11 8.22
N VAL A 193 15.21 20.51 9.38
CA VAL A 193 14.70 19.57 10.39
C VAL A 193 13.53 18.75 9.81
N ALA A 194 12.61 19.38 9.08
CA ALA A 194 11.52 18.70 8.40
C ALA A 194 12.03 17.68 7.35
N ALA A 195 13.04 18.03 6.57
CA ALA A 195 13.66 17.12 5.59
C ALA A 195 14.30 15.89 6.26
N TRP A 196 15.02 16.07 7.37
CA TRP A 196 15.58 14.96 8.15
C TRP A 196 14.51 14.04 8.73
N ILE A 197 13.42 14.61 9.26
CA ILE A 197 12.31 13.83 9.79
C ILE A 197 11.63 13.03 8.67
N MET A 198 11.40 13.63 7.51
CA MET A 198 10.87 12.96 6.32
C MET A 198 11.75 11.79 5.88
N ASN A 199 13.06 12.00 5.83
CA ASN A 199 14.04 10.97 5.50
C ASN A 199 14.04 9.81 6.50
N PHE A 200 13.93 10.12 7.80
CA PHE A 200 13.81 9.11 8.85
C PHE A 200 12.54 8.27 8.67
N PHE A 201 11.38 8.91 8.41
CA PHE A 201 10.14 8.18 8.14
C PHE A 201 10.21 7.34 6.86
N PHE A 202 10.82 7.87 5.81
CA PHE A 202 11.02 7.12 4.57
C PHE A 202 11.82 5.85 4.82
N LEU A 203 12.94 5.94 5.56
CA LEU A 203 13.75 4.79 5.94
C LEU A 203 12.97 3.80 6.83
N ALA A 204 12.30 4.30 7.87
CA ALA A 204 11.55 3.48 8.81
C ALA A 204 10.42 2.71 8.10
N TYR A 205 9.67 3.38 7.22
CA TYR A 205 8.58 2.76 6.46
C TYR A 205 9.10 1.75 5.44
N MET A 206 10.24 2.02 4.80
CA MET A 206 10.91 1.04 3.93
C MET A 206 11.29 -0.23 4.69
N ILE A 207 11.91 -0.11 5.87
CA ILE A 207 12.30 -1.26 6.69
C ILE A 207 11.05 -2.02 7.17
N CYS A 208 10.04 -1.32 7.68
CA CYS A 208 8.80 -1.93 8.14
C CYS A 208 8.02 -2.64 7.01
N ALA A 209 7.90 -2.01 5.84
CA ALA A 209 7.28 -2.61 4.67
C ALA A 209 8.07 -3.85 4.21
N GLY A 210 9.40 -3.74 4.13
CA GLY A 210 10.28 -4.86 3.79
C GLY A 210 10.11 -6.04 4.76
N PHE A 211 10.14 -5.79 6.06
CA PHE A 211 9.96 -6.80 7.10
C PHE A 211 8.60 -7.50 7.00
N LEU A 212 7.50 -6.73 6.88
CA LEU A 212 6.14 -7.28 6.79
C LEU A 212 5.92 -8.09 5.51
N LEU A 213 6.52 -7.69 4.39
CA LEU A 213 6.35 -8.38 3.11
C LEU A 213 7.24 -9.64 2.99
N LEU A 214 8.42 -9.65 3.62
CA LEU A 214 9.37 -10.77 3.56
C LEU A 214 9.02 -11.89 4.55
N HIS A 215 8.48 -11.57 5.74
CA HIS A 215 8.22 -12.59 6.78
C HIS A 215 6.92 -13.36 6.56
N GLU A 216 7.03 -14.66 6.23
CA GLU A 216 5.89 -15.52 5.87
C GLU A 216 4.85 -15.71 6.97
N LYS A 217 5.29 -15.76 8.23
CA LYS A 217 4.44 -16.06 9.38
C LYS A 217 3.49 -14.91 9.77
N VAL A 218 3.79 -13.68 9.34
CA VAL A 218 3.01 -12.46 9.64
C VAL A 218 2.01 -12.12 8.51
N LYS A 219 2.15 -12.78 7.34
CA LYS A 219 1.54 -12.40 6.05
C LYS A 219 0.03 -12.12 6.13
N LYS A 220 -0.81 -13.07 6.54
CA LYS A 220 -2.26 -12.97 6.28
C LYS A 220 -3.01 -11.90 7.09
N LEU A 221 -2.57 -11.57 8.30
CA LEU A 221 -3.30 -10.60 9.13
C LEU A 221 -2.88 -9.16 8.82
N TYR A 222 -1.60 -8.95 8.53
CA TYR A 222 -0.99 -7.62 8.38
C TYR A 222 -0.71 -7.23 6.92
N ASP A 223 -1.06 -8.07 5.93
CA ASP A 223 -1.02 -7.70 4.51
C ASP A 223 -1.65 -6.31 4.24
N PRO A 224 -2.83 -5.93 4.80
CA PRO A 224 -3.42 -4.61 4.57
C PRO A 224 -2.54 -3.46 5.08
N VAL A 225 -1.81 -3.67 6.17
CA VAL A 225 -0.88 -2.68 6.75
C VAL A 225 0.36 -2.54 5.89
N ALA A 226 0.86 -3.66 5.34
CA ALA A 226 1.99 -3.64 4.42
C ALA A 226 1.66 -2.86 3.14
N TYR A 227 0.46 -3.03 2.57
CA TYR A 227 0.00 -2.24 1.43
C TYR A 227 -0.18 -0.76 1.80
N ALA A 228 -0.70 -0.47 2.99
CA ALA A 228 -0.84 0.92 3.46
C ALA A 228 0.51 1.61 3.57
N LEU A 229 1.52 0.92 4.12
CA LEU A 229 2.90 1.42 4.19
C LEU A 229 3.48 1.73 2.81
N ILE A 230 3.26 0.86 1.81
CA ILE A 230 3.68 1.11 0.42
C ILE A 230 3.02 2.38 -0.11
N CYS A 231 1.70 2.53 0.06
CA CYS A 231 0.97 3.72 -0.41
C CYS A 231 1.48 5.00 0.26
N THR A 232 1.71 4.98 1.58
CA THR A 232 2.23 6.15 2.31
C THR A 232 3.67 6.46 1.93
N LEU A 233 4.48 5.45 1.63
CA LEU A 233 5.85 5.63 1.17
C LEU A 233 5.91 6.27 -0.23
N LEU A 234 4.99 5.88 -1.13
CA LEU A 234 4.82 6.54 -2.42
C LEU A 234 4.35 7.99 -2.24
N GLY A 235 3.41 8.24 -1.32
CA GLY A 235 2.99 9.60 -0.96
C GLY A 235 4.14 10.47 -0.43
N LEU A 236 4.97 9.93 0.46
CA LEU A 236 6.19 10.59 0.96
C LEU A 236 7.14 10.96 -0.19
N ALA A 237 7.36 10.04 -1.13
CA ALA A 237 8.21 10.31 -2.30
C ALA A 237 7.65 11.43 -3.19
N VAL A 238 6.32 11.54 -3.35
CA VAL A 238 5.70 12.68 -4.05
C VAL A 238 5.91 13.98 -3.28
N MET A 239 5.63 13.99 -1.97
CA MET A 239 5.80 15.20 -1.14
C MET A 239 7.23 15.72 -1.15
N GLN A 240 8.21 14.81 -1.10
CA GLN A 240 9.62 15.16 -1.16
C GLN A 240 10.03 15.71 -2.53
N SER A 241 9.43 15.19 -3.61
CA SER A 241 9.63 15.72 -4.96
C SER A 241 9.04 17.14 -5.10
N GLY A 242 7.88 17.41 -4.49
CA GLY A 242 7.29 18.74 -4.46
C GLY A 242 8.10 19.75 -3.65
N LEU A 243 8.70 19.31 -2.54
CA LEU A 243 9.59 20.15 -1.73
C LEU A 243 10.85 20.61 -2.49
N MET A 244 11.35 19.81 -3.45
CA MET A 244 12.49 20.19 -4.30
C MET A 244 12.18 21.38 -5.21
N SER A 245 10.91 21.68 -5.50
CA SER A 245 10.50 22.74 -6.43
C SER A 245 10.31 24.11 -5.76
N ASP A 246 10.33 24.20 -4.43
CA ASP A 246 10.09 25.46 -3.73
C ASP A 246 11.42 26.16 -3.39
N PRO A 247 11.72 27.33 -3.99
CA PRO A 247 13.02 28.02 -3.83
C PRO A 247 13.28 28.51 -2.39
N LYS A 248 12.28 28.49 -1.51
CA LYS A 248 12.45 28.82 -0.08
C LYS A 248 13.02 27.67 0.76
N LEU A 249 13.03 26.45 0.22
CA LEU A 249 13.44 25.22 0.89
C LEU A 249 14.77 24.69 0.34
N GLU A 250 15.61 25.53 -0.25
CA GLU A 250 16.98 25.16 -0.63
C GLU A 250 17.73 24.65 0.62
N PRO A 251 18.02 23.34 0.71
CA PRO A 251 18.68 22.80 1.88
C PRO A 251 20.15 23.19 1.82
N VAL A 252 20.62 23.73 2.94
CA VAL A 252 21.97 24.27 3.15
C VAL A 252 23.10 23.31 2.73
N LEU A 253 22.84 21.99 2.71
CA LEU A 253 23.84 20.95 2.40
C LEU A 253 23.56 20.14 1.14
N GLY A 254 22.38 20.25 0.51
CA GLY A 254 21.99 19.44 -0.66
C GLY A 254 21.86 17.92 -0.41
N PHE A 255 22.56 17.34 0.57
CA PHE A 255 22.63 15.89 0.84
C PHE A 255 21.30 15.28 1.32
N GLU A 256 20.51 16.03 2.09
CA GLU A 256 19.22 15.59 2.62
C GLU A 256 18.21 15.25 1.51
N ILE A 257 18.30 15.94 0.38
CA ILE A 257 17.44 15.72 -0.78
C ILE A 257 17.76 14.38 -1.46
N TRP A 258 19.02 13.93 -1.38
CA TRP A 258 19.52 12.75 -2.09
C TRP A 258 19.43 11.47 -1.26
N LEU A 259 19.27 11.60 0.06
CA LEU A 259 19.22 10.48 1.01
C LEU A 259 18.18 9.41 0.63
N PRO A 260 16.93 9.73 0.25
CA PRO A 260 15.95 8.70 -0.11
C PRO A 260 16.27 8.01 -1.43
N ASN A 261 16.97 8.68 -2.36
CA ASN A 261 17.48 8.03 -3.58
C ASN A 261 18.46 6.93 -3.21
N PHE A 262 19.38 7.21 -2.27
CA PHE A 262 20.29 6.21 -1.76
C PHE A 262 19.56 5.09 -1.02
N ILE A 263 18.58 5.40 -0.16
CA ILE A 263 17.80 4.39 0.56
C ILE A 263 17.07 3.46 -0.42
N ALA A 264 16.38 4.01 -1.43
CA ALA A 264 15.69 3.23 -2.45
C ALA A 264 16.68 2.43 -3.33
N GLY A 265 17.84 3.02 -3.67
CA GLY A 265 18.91 2.37 -4.41
C GLY A 265 19.53 1.19 -3.64
N PHE A 266 19.82 1.36 -2.35
CA PHE A 266 20.26 0.28 -1.48
C PHE A 266 19.19 -0.81 -1.34
N GLY A 267 17.91 -0.45 -1.28
CA GLY A 267 16.79 -1.40 -1.33
C GLY A 267 16.80 -2.25 -2.62
N LEU A 268 17.05 -1.62 -3.78
CA LEU A 268 17.14 -2.31 -5.07
C LEU A 268 18.36 -3.24 -5.13
N LEU A 269 19.52 -2.79 -4.65
CA LEU A 269 20.73 -3.61 -4.57
C LEU A 269 20.54 -4.80 -3.63
N TYR A 270 19.84 -4.60 -2.50
CA TYR A 270 19.48 -5.67 -1.59
C TYR A 270 18.59 -6.71 -2.28
N LEU A 271 17.55 -6.28 -3.02
CA LEU A 271 16.70 -7.21 -3.77
C LEU A 271 17.44 -7.94 -4.87
N LEU A 272 18.37 -7.28 -5.56
CA LEU A 272 19.22 -7.92 -6.57
C LEU A 272 20.08 -9.01 -5.94
N SER A 273 20.70 -8.74 -4.79
CA SER A 273 21.47 -9.72 -4.03
C SER A 273 20.60 -10.89 -3.54
N TYR A 274 19.39 -10.59 -3.06
CA TYR A 274 18.42 -11.59 -2.66
C TYR A 274 17.98 -12.48 -3.84
N ALA A 275 17.74 -11.90 -5.02
CA ALA A 275 17.36 -12.61 -6.24
C ALA A 275 18.44 -13.60 -6.72
N VAL A 276 19.71 -13.24 -6.55
CA VAL A 276 20.86 -14.04 -7.00
C VAL A 276 21.23 -15.17 -6.01
N GLY A 277 20.57 -15.23 -4.85
CA GLY A 277 20.83 -16.24 -3.81
C GLY A 277 21.88 -15.80 -2.79
N GLY A 278 22.08 -14.49 -2.61
CA GLY A 278 22.93 -13.87 -1.60
C GLY A 278 24.30 -13.41 -2.13
N PHE A 279 24.95 -12.52 -1.35
CA PHE A 279 26.24 -11.88 -1.67
C PHE A 279 27.43 -12.84 -1.87
N LYS A 280 27.28 -14.14 -1.57
CA LYS A 280 28.35 -15.14 -1.66
C LYS A 280 28.47 -15.83 -3.01
N LYS A 281 27.48 -15.71 -3.90
CA LYS A 281 27.54 -16.33 -5.23
C LYS A 281 28.24 -15.37 -6.19
N GLN A 282 29.25 -15.88 -6.90
CA GLN A 282 30.09 -15.12 -7.83
C GLN A 282 29.19 -14.31 -8.79
N MET A 283 29.26 -12.98 -8.69
CA MET A 283 28.44 -12.09 -9.50
C MET A 283 28.78 -12.31 -10.96
N ASP A 284 27.82 -12.85 -11.70
CA ASP A 284 27.88 -12.92 -13.16
C ASP A 284 28.05 -11.50 -13.73
N SER A 285 28.75 -11.36 -14.86
CA SER A 285 29.05 -10.06 -15.49
C SER A 285 27.78 -9.19 -15.67
N GLN A 286 26.65 -9.84 -15.92
CA GLN A 286 25.34 -9.21 -16.05
C GLN A 286 24.85 -8.57 -14.73
N VAL A 287 25.10 -9.20 -13.58
CA VAL A 287 24.70 -8.68 -12.26
C VAL A 287 25.52 -7.44 -11.89
N ILE A 288 26.81 -7.42 -12.27
CA ILE A 288 27.68 -6.26 -12.07
C ILE A 288 27.17 -5.07 -12.90
N VAL A 289 26.80 -5.28 -14.17
CA VAL A 289 26.25 -4.23 -15.03
C VAL A 289 24.93 -3.68 -14.46
N ILE A 290 24.04 -4.54 -13.97
CA ILE A 290 22.78 -4.10 -13.35
C ILE A 290 23.05 -3.33 -12.06
N ALA A 291 23.99 -3.78 -11.22
CA ALA A 291 24.36 -3.08 -9.98
C ALA A 291 24.94 -1.69 -10.26
N VAL A 292 25.85 -1.56 -11.25
CA VAL A 292 26.38 -0.27 -11.70
C VAL A 292 25.26 0.61 -12.25
N GLY A 293 24.33 0.04 -13.02
CA GLY A 293 23.14 0.73 -13.51
C GLY A 293 22.26 1.27 -12.39
N VAL A 294 22.01 0.50 -11.33
CA VAL A 294 21.23 0.93 -10.16
C VAL A 294 21.93 2.04 -9.39
N ILE A 295 23.26 1.95 -9.22
CA ILE A 295 24.05 3.01 -8.57
C ILE A 295 23.95 4.30 -9.37
N LEU A 296 24.19 4.26 -10.68
CA LEU A 296 24.01 5.41 -11.57
C LEU A 296 22.58 5.95 -11.48
N LEU A 297 21.57 5.08 -11.48
CA LEU A 297 20.18 5.51 -11.36
C LEU A 297 19.93 6.26 -10.04
N ALA A 298 20.47 5.78 -8.92
CA ALA A 298 20.34 6.42 -7.62
C ALA A 298 20.97 7.83 -7.57
N PHE A 299 22.00 8.08 -8.38
CA PHE A 299 22.61 9.41 -8.53
C PHE A 299 21.89 10.32 -9.52
N PHE A 300 21.13 9.80 -10.49
CA PHE A 300 20.53 10.65 -11.54
C PHE A 300 19.02 10.78 -11.47
N THR A 301 18.37 9.99 -10.61
CA THR A 301 16.92 9.79 -10.64
C THR A 301 16.29 10.08 -9.28
N ASN A 302 15.01 10.44 -9.30
CA ASN A 302 14.19 10.67 -8.11
C ASN A 302 13.85 9.35 -7.38
N ALA A 303 13.86 9.38 -6.04
CA ALA A 303 13.48 8.29 -5.14
C ALA A 303 12.15 7.63 -5.51
N GLY A 304 11.16 8.40 -5.98
CA GLY A 304 9.87 7.87 -6.41
C GLY A 304 9.97 6.88 -7.58
N ILE A 305 10.86 7.13 -8.54
CA ILE A 305 11.11 6.25 -9.68
C ILE A 305 11.85 5.00 -9.23
N LEU A 306 12.91 5.15 -8.40
CA LEU A 306 13.63 3.99 -7.84
C LEU A 306 12.71 3.10 -7.01
N LEU A 307 11.87 3.70 -6.17
CA LEU A 307 10.89 2.99 -5.36
C LEU A 307 9.85 2.26 -6.23
N SER A 308 9.42 2.87 -7.33
CA SER A 308 8.49 2.23 -8.27
C SER A 308 9.11 1.00 -8.94
N ILE A 309 10.38 1.08 -9.34
CA ILE A 309 11.14 -0.06 -9.87
C ILE A 309 11.30 -1.14 -8.79
N LEU A 310 11.63 -0.75 -7.55
CA LEU A 310 11.74 -1.66 -6.41
C LEU A 310 10.46 -2.48 -6.22
N LEU A 311 9.30 -1.81 -6.17
CA LEU A 311 8.00 -2.45 -6.00
C LEU A 311 7.65 -3.37 -7.18
N MET A 312 7.98 -2.95 -8.40
CA MET A 312 7.78 -3.77 -9.60
C MET A 312 8.59 -5.07 -9.56
N VAL A 313 9.89 -4.98 -9.25
CA VAL A 313 10.77 -6.16 -9.14
C VAL A 313 10.35 -7.04 -7.97
N PHE A 314 10.13 -6.44 -6.80
CA PHE A 314 9.69 -7.16 -5.59
C PHE A 314 8.38 -7.92 -5.80
N GLY A 315 7.39 -7.25 -6.40
CA GLY A 315 6.07 -7.82 -6.66
C GLY A 315 6.14 -9.02 -7.61
N ARG A 316 6.98 -8.95 -8.66
CA ARG A 316 7.19 -10.08 -9.57
C ARG A 316 7.92 -11.24 -8.91
N MET A 317 8.99 -10.98 -8.16
CA MET A 317 9.77 -12.02 -7.48
C MET A 317 8.94 -12.80 -6.45
N ASN A 318 8.05 -12.12 -5.72
CA ASN A 318 7.24 -12.74 -4.68
C ASN A 318 5.84 -13.16 -5.13
N HIS A 319 5.57 -13.22 -6.44
CA HIS A 319 4.26 -13.53 -7.02
C HIS A 319 3.10 -12.70 -6.43
N ARG A 320 3.35 -11.43 -6.12
CA ARG A 320 2.37 -10.45 -5.63
C ARG A 320 2.01 -9.48 -6.75
N PRO A 321 1.00 -9.80 -7.60
CA PRO A 321 0.66 -8.98 -8.76
C PRO A 321 0.19 -7.58 -8.36
N LEU A 322 -0.47 -7.43 -7.21
CA LEU A 322 -0.92 -6.13 -6.71
C LEU A 322 0.25 -5.19 -6.43
N VAL A 323 1.32 -5.68 -5.78
CA VAL A 323 2.52 -4.86 -5.49
C VAL A 323 3.24 -4.47 -6.79
N SER A 324 3.33 -5.41 -7.74
CA SER A 324 3.94 -5.11 -9.04
C SER A 324 3.10 -4.11 -9.84
N PHE A 325 1.77 -4.19 -9.74
CA PHE A 325 0.85 -3.29 -10.43
C PHE A 325 0.89 -1.88 -9.83
N THR A 326 0.95 -1.76 -8.50
CA THR A 326 1.15 -0.47 -7.84
C THR A 326 2.47 0.17 -8.25
N GLY A 327 3.55 -0.61 -8.39
CA GLY A 327 4.83 -0.13 -8.89
C GLY A 327 4.77 0.37 -10.35
N TRP A 328 3.97 -0.27 -11.21
CA TRP A 328 3.74 0.20 -12.59
C TRP A 328 3.01 1.54 -12.63
N ILE A 329 1.89 1.64 -11.90
CA ILE A 329 1.09 2.88 -11.83
C ILE A 329 1.94 4.01 -11.26
N SER A 330 2.67 3.75 -10.17
CA SER A 330 3.51 4.77 -9.55
C SER A 330 4.66 5.19 -10.47
N LEU A 331 5.28 4.25 -11.20
CA LEU A 331 6.33 4.56 -12.17
C LEU A 331 5.81 5.54 -13.23
N THR A 332 4.65 5.25 -13.82
CA THR A 332 3.99 6.13 -14.79
C THR A 332 3.66 7.49 -14.17
N GLY A 333 3.09 7.51 -12.97
CA GLY A 333 2.76 8.74 -12.25
C GLY A 333 3.99 9.61 -11.97
N PHE A 334 5.07 9.01 -11.47
CA PHE A 334 6.33 9.73 -11.20
C PHE A 334 7.04 10.17 -12.47
N LEU A 335 6.98 9.41 -13.57
CA LEU A 335 7.52 9.85 -14.87
C LEU A 335 6.77 11.08 -15.39
N ILE A 336 5.44 11.08 -15.33
CA ILE A 336 4.61 12.22 -15.70
C ILE A 336 4.94 13.42 -14.80
N TYR A 337 4.93 13.20 -13.48
CA TYR A 337 5.22 14.25 -12.50
C TYR A 337 6.62 14.85 -12.71
N TYR A 338 7.64 14.00 -12.86
CA TYR A 338 9.02 14.41 -13.14
C TYR A 338 9.12 15.21 -14.44
N TYR A 339 8.41 14.79 -15.50
CA TYR A 339 8.39 15.50 -16.77
C TYR A 339 7.80 16.92 -16.65
N TYR A 340 6.73 17.08 -15.86
CA TYR A 340 6.04 18.37 -15.71
C TYR A 340 6.69 19.29 -14.67
N GLN A 341 7.31 18.78 -13.61
CA GLN A 341 7.94 19.60 -12.56
C GLN A 341 9.36 20.07 -12.86
N LEU A 342 10.06 19.44 -13.81
CA LEU A 342 11.37 19.92 -14.23
C LEU A 342 11.24 21.32 -14.86
N ASP A 343 11.73 22.37 -14.20
CA ASP A 343 11.90 23.73 -14.77
C ASP A 343 13.07 23.78 -15.76
N PHE A 344 13.08 22.86 -16.71
CA PHE A 344 14.00 22.86 -17.84
C PHE A 344 13.28 23.38 -19.07
N THR A 345 14.01 24.14 -19.91
CA THR A 345 13.54 24.48 -21.25
C THR A 345 13.21 23.20 -22.03
N LEU A 346 12.22 23.25 -22.93
CA LEU A 346 11.78 22.10 -23.73
C LEU A 346 12.94 21.39 -24.46
N GLU A 347 13.98 22.15 -24.80
CA GLU A 347 15.19 21.66 -25.47
C GLU A 347 16.02 20.74 -24.57
N THR A 348 16.31 21.15 -23.34
CA THR A 348 17.08 20.32 -22.39
C THR A 348 16.32 19.04 -22.02
N LYS A 349 14.99 19.11 -21.90
CA LYS A 349 14.13 17.92 -21.70
C LYS A 349 14.25 16.93 -22.86
N SER A 350 14.25 17.41 -24.10
CA SER A 350 14.43 16.56 -25.29
C SER A 350 15.82 15.90 -25.32
N TYR A 351 16.89 16.62 -24.96
CA TYR A 351 18.23 16.05 -24.89
C TYR A 351 18.38 15.00 -23.79
N VAL A 352 17.76 15.20 -22.62
CA VAL A 352 17.77 14.21 -21.53
C VAL A 352 16.97 12.96 -21.91
N LEU A 353 15.83 13.11 -22.60
CA LEU A 353 15.04 11.97 -23.07
C LEU A 353 15.75 11.17 -24.18
N LEU A 354 16.33 11.87 -25.16
CA LEU A 354 17.15 11.25 -26.21
C LEU A 354 18.41 10.59 -25.64
N GLY A 355 19.07 11.25 -24.68
CA GLY A 355 20.25 10.73 -24.00
C GLY A 355 19.94 9.47 -23.21
N SER A 356 18.92 9.51 -22.34
CA SER A 356 18.50 8.34 -21.56
C SER A 356 17.96 7.20 -22.42
N GLY A 357 17.19 7.50 -23.47
CA GLY A 357 16.75 6.50 -24.46
C GLY A 357 17.90 5.85 -25.22
N GLY A 358 18.89 6.64 -25.64
CA GLY A 358 20.12 6.14 -26.28
C GLY A 358 20.97 5.30 -25.35
N LEU A 359 21.10 5.71 -24.09
CA LEU A 359 21.84 4.98 -23.06
C LEU A 359 21.17 3.64 -22.75
N LEU A 360 19.83 3.60 -22.62
CA LEU A 360 19.07 2.36 -22.43
C LEU A 360 19.17 1.40 -23.62
N LEU A 361 19.14 1.92 -24.86
CA LEU A 361 19.38 1.13 -26.06
C LEU A 361 20.80 0.57 -26.10
N GLY A 362 21.80 1.38 -25.75
CA GLY A 362 23.20 0.96 -25.64
C GLY A 362 23.39 -0.16 -24.61
N VAL A 363 22.83 0.01 -23.41
CA VAL A 363 22.86 -1.00 -22.35
C VAL A 363 22.15 -2.28 -22.79
N ARG A 364 20.99 -2.17 -23.46
CA ARG A 364 20.27 -3.33 -24.00
C ARG A 364 21.09 -4.07 -25.05
N LEU A 365 21.76 -3.37 -25.95
CA LEU A 365 22.60 -3.98 -26.99
C LEU A 365 23.82 -4.69 -26.37
N ILE A 366 24.46 -4.09 -25.37
CA ILE A 366 25.58 -4.69 -24.65
C ILE A 366 25.13 -5.93 -23.88
N LEU A 367 23.99 -5.87 -23.18
CA LEU A 367 23.41 -7.03 -22.49
C LEU A 367 23.08 -8.15 -23.47
N ASN A 368 22.48 -7.82 -24.61
CA ASN A 368 22.14 -8.82 -25.63
C ASN A 368 23.39 -9.46 -26.25
N ALA A 369 24.44 -8.67 -26.47
CA ALA A 369 25.73 -9.16 -26.95
C ALA A 369 26.46 -10.04 -25.91
N LEU A 370 26.30 -9.77 -24.61
CA LEU A 370 26.86 -10.59 -23.54
C LEU A 370 26.08 -11.90 -23.34
N VAL A 371 24.76 -11.90 -23.55
CA VAL A 371 23.92 -13.10 -23.52
C VAL A 371 24.28 -14.03 -24.68
N THR A 372 24.37 -13.51 -25.92
CA THR A 372 24.73 -14.34 -27.08
C THR A 372 26.14 -14.92 -26.99
N ARG A 373 27.10 -14.21 -26.36
CA ARG A 373 28.45 -14.72 -26.12
C ARG A 373 28.52 -15.84 -25.08
N LYS A 374 27.53 -15.92 -24.19
CA LYS A 374 27.42 -16.94 -23.14
C LYS A 374 26.69 -18.20 -23.61
N GLU A 375 25.90 -18.12 -24.69
CA GLU A 375 25.29 -19.27 -25.36
C GLU A 375 26.23 -19.97 -26.37
N GLN A 376 27.33 -19.31 -26.75
CA GLN A 376 28.33 -19.84 -27.69
C GLN A 376 29.56 -20.49 -27.03
N ASN A 377 29.69 -20.39 -25.70
CA ASN A 377 30.68 -21.09 -24.88
C ASN A 377 29.96 -22.11 -24.00
#